data_AF-A0A930FGY7-F1
#
_entry.id   AF-A0A930FGY7-F1
#
_cell.length_a   1.000
_cell.length_b   1.000
_cell.length_c   1.000
_cell.angle_alpha   90.00
_cell.angle_beta   90.00
_cell.angle_gamma   90.00
#
_symmetry.space_group_name_H-M   'P 1'
#
loop_
_entity.id
_entity.type
_entity.pdbx_description
1 polymer ?
#
loop_
_entity_poly.entity_id
_entity_poly.type
_entity_poly.pdbx_seq_one_letter_code
_entity_poly.pdbx_strand_id
1 'polypeptide(L)'
;MNFKRYRAMLTVLFVLMAISFVFTYLIVVRPVDFFTNQKQNNNNVTTQQDTGVQVRATYTTEDVFRPTRMVLTNKNKFEMTSSASIMKEVNAHLNKQFTNLTRLEVMDETSYENLVLREARIQILFDGLHSFGIVNRFFDGNIDDLNNDRFSRIVIRTDDPSTAYFINDDTKQLYSAKVNESFKTSLEGLYADSDFYEVESYRGKTKQFFVEQDNLNVEQSAYLIEQLPMSFYITQLFTNQS
;
A
#
# COMPACT_ATOMS: atom_id res chain seq x y z
N MET A 1 68.61 -24.94 26.95
CA MET A 1 67.49 -24.38 26.15
C MET A 1 66.93 -25.51 25.28
N ASN A 2 65.67 -25.92 25.48
CA ASN A 2 65.15 -27.19 24.94
C ASN A 2 64.96 -27.12 23.41
N PHE A 3 65.88 -27.73 22.65
CA PHE A 3 65.88 -27.79 21.19
C PHE A 3 64.53 -28.28 20.59
N LYS A 4 63.83 -29.18 21.29
CA LYS A 4 62.48 -29.64 20.93
C LYS A 4 61.42 -28.54 21.03
N ARG A 5 61.49 -27.69 22.06
CA ARG A 5 60.57 -26.54 22.22
C ARG A 5 60.82 -25.47 21.17
N TYR A 6 62.08 -25.24 20.81
CA TYR A 6 62.44 -24.31 19.74
C TYR A 6 61.91 -24.76 18.37
N ARG A 7 62.07 -26.05 18.03
CA ARG A 7 61.51 -26.61 16.78
C ARG A 7 59.99 -26.55 16.75
N ALA A 8 59.32 -26.84 17.86
CA ALA A 8 57.87 -26.74 17.98
C ALA A 8 57.39 -25.29 17.79
N MET A 9 58.09 -24.32 18.38
CA MET A 9 57.77 -22.90 18.25
C MET A 9 57.97 -22.40 16.81
N LEU A 10 59.02 -22.88 16.13
CA LEU A 10 59.29 -22.56 14.73
C LEU A 10 58.22 -23.12 13.78
N THR A 11 57.78 -24.37 13.99
CA THR A 11 56.67 -24.94 13.20
C THR A 11 55.35 -24.23 13.43
N VAL A 12 55.05 -23.85 14.68
CA VAL A 12 53.84 -23.08 14.99
C VAL A 12 53.87 -21.71 14.32
N LEU A 13 55.02 -21.04 14.31
CA LEU A 13 55.20 -19.76 13.63
C LEU A 13 54.96 -19.87 12.12
N PHE A 14 55.47 -20.93 11.50
CA PHE A 14 55.30 -21.16 10.06
C PHE A 14 53.85 -21.43 9.67
N VAL A 15 53.13 -22.19 10.51
CA VAL A 15 51.69 -22.46 10.32
C VAL A 15 50.88 -21.17 10.46
N LEU A 16 51.16 -20.35 11.47
CA LEU A 16 50.51 -19.05 11.66
C LEU A 16 50.78 -18.10 10.48
N MET A 17 51.99 -18.10 9.94
CA MET A 17 52.35 -17.29 8.77
C MET A 17 51.59 -17.74 7.52
N ALA A 18 51.48 -19.06 7.30
CA ALA A 18 50.71 -19.60 6.18
C ALA A 18 49.21 -19.28 6.30
N ILE A 19 48.64 -19.38 7.50
CA ILE A 19 47.24 -19.01 7.78
C ILE A 19 47.02 -17.52 7.51
N SER A 20 47.93 -16.65 7.97
CA SER A 20 47.87 -15.22 7.69
C SER A 20 47.89 -14.93 6.19
N PHE A 21 48.73 -15.63 5.43
CA PHE A 21 48.82 -15.45 3.98
C PHE A 21 47.53 -15.87 3.26
N VAL A 22 46.90 -16.98 3.70
CA VAL A 22 45.60 -17.42 3.17
C VAL A 22 44.50 -16.41 3.49
N PHE A 23 44.47 -15.86 4.71
CA PHE A 23 43.51 -14.81 5.06
C PHE A 23 43.75 -13.52 4.27
N THR A 24 45.00 -13.08 4.11
CA THR A 24 45.32 -11.91 3.28
C THR A 24 44.94 -12.13 1.82
N TYR A 25 45.21 -13.32 1.26
CA TYR A 25 44.81 -13.67 -0.09
C TYR A 25 43.28 -13.68 -0.25
N LEU A 26 42.55 -14.25 0.71
CA LEU A 26 41.09 -14.25 0.69
C LEU A 26 40.51 -12.83 0.76
N ILE A 27 41.10 -11.94 1.58
CA ILE A 27 40.68 -10.53 1.70
C ILE A 27 40.96 -9.74 0.40
N VAL A 28 42.11 -9.99 -0.25
CA VAL A 28 42.53 -9.22 -1.44
C VAL A 28 41.85 -9.73 -2.72
N VAL A 29 41.64 -11.05 -2.85
CA VAL A 29 41.18 -11.67 -4.11
C VAL A 29 39.66 -11.92 -4.13
N ARG A 30 39.00 -11.96 -2.97
CA ARG A 30 37.54 -11.98 -2.88
C ARG A 30 37.08 -10.86 -1.97
N PRO A 31 36.61 -9.71 -2.50
CA PRO A 31 35.82 -8.81 -1.70
C PRO A 31 34.51 -9.54 -1.39
N VAL A 32 34.48 -10.29 -0.29
CA VAL A 32 33.26 -10.95 0.17
C VAL A 32 32.44 -9.88 0.85
N ASP A 33 31.29 -9.56 0.26
CA ASP A 33 30.26 -8.63 0.75
C ASP A 33 29.60 -9.12 2.05
N PHE A 34 30.40 -9.41 3.07
CA PHE A 34 29.95 -9.79 4.39
C PHE A 34 30.26 -8.62 5.33
N PHE A 35 29.23 -8.12 6.00
CA PHE A 35 29.20 -6.98 6.94
C PHE A 35 29.04 -5.58 6.30
N THR A 36 27.81 -5.34 5.86
CA THR A 36 27.00 -4.11 6.09
C THR A 36 27.65 -2.71 6.03
N ASN A 37 26.94 -1.86 5.26
CA ASN A 37 26.89 -0.40 5.32
C ASN A 37 27.98 0.39 4.57
N GLN A 38 27.53 0.98 3.45
CA GLN A 38 27.87 2.32 2.98
C GLN A 38 29.34 2.71 3.05
N LYS A 39 30.08 2.42 1.97
CA LYS A 39 31.20 3.27 1.54
C LYS A 39 31.04 3.62 0.08
N GLN A 40 30.57 4.84 -0.14
CA GLN A 40 31.13 5.80 -1.10
C GLN A 40 31.84 5.16 -2.30
N ASN A 41 31.06 4.84 -3.33
CA ASN A 41 31.58 4.78 -4.69
C ASN A 41 31.78 6.22 -5.17
N ASN A 42 32.94 6.80 -4.86
CA ASN A 42 33.46 7.91 -5.64
C ASN A 42 34.16 7.35 -6.88
N ASN A 43 33.60 7.72 -8.03
CA ASN A 43 34.28 7.94 -9.30
C ASN A 43 34.69 6.70 -10.10
N ASN A 44 33.76 6.23 -10.94
CA ASN A 44 33.79 6.54 -12.39
C ASN A 44 32.69 5.70 -13.08
N VAL A 45 31.44 5.93 -12.71
CA VAL A 45 30.36 5.73 -13.68
C VAL A 45 30.38 7.01 -14.50
N THR A 46 30.92 6.93 -15.71
CA THR A 46 30.53 7.88 -16.75
C THR A 46 29.02 7.81 -16.85
N THR A 47 28.35 8.74 -16.18
CA THR A 47 27.00 9.14 -16.52
C THR A 47 27.10 9.62 -17.96
N GLN A 48 26.88 8.72 -18.91
CA GLN A 48 26.05 9.12 -20.03
C GLN A 48 24.77 9.62 -19.37
N GLN A 49 24.74 10.93 -19.19
CA GLN A 49 23.54 11.68 -18.91
C GLN A 49 22.68 11.41 -20.13
N ASP A 50 21.96 10.29 -20.07
CA ASP A 50 20.95 9.94 -21.04
C ASP A 50 19.91 11.04 -20.87
N THR A 51 19.99 12.03 -21.76
CA THR A 51 19.23 13.27 -21.74
C THR A 51 17.75 13.03 -22.09
N GLY A 52 17.24 11.83 -21.80
CA GLY A 52 15.98 11.33 -22.35
C GLY A 52 15.09 10.55 -21.38
N VAL A 53 15.55 10.11 -20.20
CA VAL A 53 14.67 9.36 -19.28
C VAL A 53 14.29 10.26 -18.10
N GLN A 54 13.47 11.27 -18.40
CA GLN A 54 12.59 11.82 -17.37
C GLN A 54 11.70 10.67 -16.93
N VAL A 55 11.83 10.18 -15.70
CA VAL A 55 10.84 9.29 -15.09
C VAL A 55 9.58 10.12 -14.83
N ARG A 56 8.86 10.48 -15.91
CA ARG A 56 7.49 10.94 -15.86
C ARG A 56 6.65 9.71 -15.58
N ALA A 57 6.55 9.35 -14.31
CA ALA A 57 5.51 8.43 -13.87
C ALA A 57 4.16 9.08 -14.24
N THR A 58 3.51 8.54 -15.26
CA THR A 58 2.19 9.00 -15.67
C THR A 58 1.19 8.28 -14.78
N TYR A 59 0.66 9.00 -13.79
CA TYR A 59 -0.38 8.48 -12.91
C TYR A 59 -1.74 8.75 -13.54
N THR A 60 -2.56 7.72 -13.62
CA THR A 60 -3.97 7.88 -13.97
C THR A 60 -4.76 8.34 -12.74
N THR A 61 -5.95 8.91 -12.96
CA THR A 61 -6.91 9.21 -11.86
C THR A 61 -7.26 7.95 -11.06
N GLU A 62 -7.18 6.77 -11.69
CA GLU A 62 -7.37 5.47 -11.05
C GLU A 62 -6.25 5.12 -10.08
N ASP A 63 -5.01 5.49 -10.39
CA ASP A 63 -3.87 5.25 -9.51
C ASP A 63 -3.88 6.14 -8.27
N VAL A 64 -4.37 7.37 -8.42
CA VAL A 64 -4.40 8.38 -7.34
C VAL A 64 -5.58 8.19 -6.40
N PHE A 65 -6.76 7.86 -6.94
CA PHE A 65 -8.02 7.74 -6.19
C PHE A 65 -8.49 6.29 -6.12
N ARG A 66 -7.61 5.41 -5.65
CA ARG A 66 -7.91 4.00 -5.40
C ARG A 66 -8.22 3.75 -3.92
N PRO A 67 -8.98 2.69 -3.59
CA PRO A 67 -9.07 2.19 -2.23
C PRO A 67 -7.70 1.88 -1.65
N THR A 68 -7.57 2.04 -0.33
CA THR A 68 -6.32 1.77 0.40
C THR A 68 -6.39 0.51 1.25
N ARG A 69 -7.60 0.13 1.67
CA ARG A 69 -7.82 -1.09 2.45
C ARG A 69 -9.13 -1.75 2.07
N MET A 70 -9.17 -3.06 2.22
CA MET A 70 -10.39 -3.85 2.15
C MET A 70 -10.50 -4.66 3.45
N VAL A 71 -11.68 -4.65 4.04
CA VAL A 71 -12.02 -5.38 5.26
C VAL A 71 -13.13 -6.36 4.94
N LEU A 72 -12.96 -7.60 5.38
CA LEU A 72 -13.95 -8.66 5.29
C LEU A 72 -14.34 -9.09 6.70
N THR A 73 -15.63 -9.36 6.88
CA THR A 73 -16.14 -9.93 8.13
C THR A 73 -16.31 -11.43 7.95
N ASN A 74 -15.47 -12.23 8.60
CA ASN A 74 -15.44 -13.68 8.50
C ASN A 74 -15.56 -14.32 9.88
N LYS A 75 -16.58 -15.17 10.10
CA LYS A 75 -16.80 -15.87 11.39
C LYS A 75 -16.75 -14.95 12.63
N ASN A 76 -17.35 -13.75 12.54
CA ASN A 76 -17.36 -12.70 13.56
C ASN A 76 -15.98 -12.06 13.88
N LYS A 77 -15.00 -12.25 13.01
CA LYS A 77 -13.71 -11.54 13.03
C LYS A 77 -13.63 -10.60 11.84
N PHE A 78 -12.85 -9.54 11.98
CA PHE A 78 -12.51 -8.66 10.87
C PHE A 78 -11.13 -9.04 10.33
N GLU A 79 -11.05 -9.26 9.04
CA GLU A 79 -9.82 -9.55 8.32
C GLU A 79 -9.59 -8.40 7.34
N MET A 80 -8.38 -7.84 7.33
CA MET A 80 -8.04 -6.69 6.51
C MET A 80 -6.85 -6.98 5.62
N THR A 81 -6.84 -6.36 4.45
CA THR A 81 -5.66 -6.27 3.61
C THR A 81 -5.43 -4.84 3.12
N SER A 82 -4.16 -4.49 2.96
CA SER A 82 -3.67 -3.26 2.33
C SER A 82 -2.70 -3.56 1.18
N SER A 83 -2.64 -4.81 0.73
CA SER A 83 -1.76 -5.24 -0.35
C SER A 83 -2.03 -4.47 -1.64
N ALA A 84 -0.98 -3.91 -2.24
CA ALA A 84 -1.10 -3.09 -3.45
C ALA A 84 -1.64 -3.86 -4.66
N SER A 85 -1.33 -5.16 -4.76
CA SER A 85 -1.86 -6.02 -5.83
C SER A 85 -3.36 -6.24 -5.68
N ILE A 86 -3.83 -6.54 -4.46
CA ILE A 86 -5.25 -6.73 -4.17
C ILE A 86 -6.01 -5.41 -4.34
N MET A 87 -5.50 -4.30 -3.83
CA MET A 87 -6.17 -3.00 -3.98
C MET A 87 -6.29 -2.56 -5.44
N LYS A 88 -5.36 -2.96 -6.31
CA LYS A 88 -5.47 -2.75 -7.75
C LYS A 88 -6.64 -3.53 -8.35
N GLU A 89 -6.80 -4.80 -7.98
CA GLU A 89 -7.92 -5.63 -8.43
C GLU A 89 -9.26 -5.11 -7.88
N VAL A 90 -9.33 -4.72 -6.60
CA VAL A 90 -10.52 -4.09 -6.00
C VAL A 90 -10.91 -2.83 -6.78
N ASN A 91 -9.94 -1.96 -7.11
CA ASN A 91 -10.20 -0.75 -7.88
C ASN A 91 -10.71 -1.05 -9.30
N ALA A 92 -10.16 -2.09 -9.94
CA ALA A 92 -10.62 -2.53 -11.25
C ALA A 92 -12.06 -3.07 -11.20
N HIS A 93 -12.38 -3.86 -10.16
CA HIS A 93 -13.71 -4.38 -9.94
C HIS A 93 -14.73 -3.29 -9.68
N LEU A 94 -14.38 -2.13 -9.11
CA LEU A 94 -15.33 -1.03 -8.86
C LEU A 94 -15.85 -0.34 -10.12
N ASN A 95 -15.19 -0.52 -11.27
CA ASN A 95 -15.54 0.18 -12.51
C ASN A 95 -16.94 -0.22 -13.00
N LYS A 96 -17.82 0.77 -13.19
CA LYS A 96 -19.20 0.63 -13.69
C LYS A 96 -20.05 -0.42 -12.96
N GLN A 97 -19.87 -0.59 -11.66
CA GLN A 97 -20.64 -1.57 -10.89
C GLN A 97 -21.91 -1.01 -10.27
N PHE A 98 -21.97 0.30 -10.05
CA PHE A 98 -23.04 0.90 -9.27
C PHE A 98 -24.02 1.65 -10.15
N THR A 99 -25.31 1.52 -9.85
CA THR A 99 -26.38 2.25 -10.54
C THR A 99 -27.34 2.87 -9.53
N ASN A 100 -28.11 3.87 -9.94
CA ASN A 100 -29.13 4.51 -9.11
C ASN A 100 -28.58 4.99 -7.76
N LEU A 101 -27.53 5.82 -7.79
CA LEU A 101 -26.99 6.44 -6.58
C LEU A 101 -28.03 7.41 -5.99
N THR A 102 -28.39 7.19 -4.74
CA THR A 102 -29.36 8.02 -4.01
C THR A 102 -28.80 8.45 -2.67
N ARG A 103 -29.02 9.72 -2.30
CA ARG A 103 -28.74 10.23 -0.96
C ARG A 103 -29.81 9.75 0.02
N LEU A 104 -29.37 9.20 1.15
CA LEU A 104 -30.23 8.78 2.26
C LEU A 104 -30.16 9.77 3.41
N GLU A 105 -30.86 9.52 4.50
CA GLU A 105 -30.77 10.35 5.70
C GLU A 105 -29.40 10.23 6.38
N VAL A 106 -29.02 11.28 7.12
CA VAL A 106 -27.82 11.24 7.96
C VAL A 106 -28.07 10.26 9.10
N MET A 107 -27.14 9.32 9.28
CA MET A 107 -27.27 8.30 10.33
C MET A 107 -26.93 8.88 11.71
N ASP A 108 -27.61 8.38 12.73
CA ASP A 108 -27.12 8.52 14.11
C ASP A 108 -25.92 7.58 14.36
N GLU A 109 -25.26 7.78 15.49
CA GLU A 109 -24.06 7.02 15.85
C GLU A 109 -24.35 5.51 15.99
N THR A 110 -25.53 5.14 16.48
CA THR A 110 -25.90 3.73 16.72
C THR A 110 -26.16 3.01 15.40
N SER A 111 -26.89 3.65 14.48
CA SER A 111 -27.11 3.15 13.12
C SER A 111 -25.81 3.03 12.35
N TYR A 112 -24.93 4.03 12.46
CA TYR A 112 -23.60 3.98 11.85
C TYR A 112 -22.77 2.81 12.39
N GLU A 113 -22.68 2.62 13.71
CA GLU A 113 -21.95 1.50 14.30
C GLU A 113 -22.53 0.15 13.87
N ASN A 114 -23.85 0.00 13.83
CA ASN A 114 -24.48 -1.23 13.37
C ASN A 114 -24.15 -1.55 11.91
N LEU A 115 -24.26 -0.55 11.02
CA LEU A 115 -23.97 -0.72 9.61
C LEU A 115 -22.49 -1.11 9.37
N VAL A 116 -21.57 -0.44 10.06
CA VAL A 116 -20.13 -0.60 9.86
C VAL A 116 -19.55 -1.83 10.57
N LEU A 117 -20.10 -2.25 11.71
CA LEU A 117 -19.53 -3.34 12.52
C LEU A 117 -20.31 -4.64 12.44
N ARG A 118 -21.63 -4.57 12.42
CA ARG A 118 -22.47 -5.77 12.56
C ARG A 118 -22.97 -6.28 11.23
N GLU A 119 -23.40 -5.38 10.36
CA GLU A 119 -24.05 -5.74 9.11
C GLU A 119 -23.07 -5.83 7.95
N ALA A 120 -21.92 -5.13 8.04
CA ALA A 120 -20.89 -5.12 7.03
C ALA A 120 -20.29 -6.50 6.79
N ARG A 121 -20.41 -7.00 5.55
CA ARG A 121 -19.67 -8.17 5.06
C ARG A 121 -18.35 -7.77 4.43
N ILE A 122 -18.40 -6.72 3.60
CA ILE A 122 -17.25 -6.16 2.89
C ILE A 122 -17.23 -4.66 3.14
N GLN A 123 -16.04 -4.13 3.45
CA GLN A 123 -15.81 -2.70 3.53
C GLN A 123 -14.61 -2.35 2.66
N ILE A 124 -14.79 -1.36 1.80
CA ILE A 124 -13.73 -0.78 0.99
C ILE A 124 -13.47 0.61 1.55
N LEU A 125 -12.25 0.82 2.03
CA LEU A 125 -11.84 2.02 2.74
C LEU A 125 -10.93 2.87 1.86
N PHE A 126 -11.12 4.17 1.96
CA PHE A 126 -10.30 5.18 1.34
C PHE A 126 -9.58 6.01 2.43
N ASP A 127 -8.35 6.45 2.15
CA ASP A 127 -7.58 7.24 3.12
C ASP A 127 -8.12 8.68 3.28
N GLY A 128 -9.02 9.12 2.40
CA GLY A 128 -9.65 10.43 2.46
C GLY A 128 -11.07 10.45 1.89
N LEU A 129 -11.70 11.62 1.99
CA LEU A 129 -13.00 11.88 1.37
C LEU A 129 -12.85 12.08 -0.13
N HIS A 130 -13.52 11.24 -0.91
CA HIS A 130 -13.58 11.37 -2.36
C HIS A 130 -14.96 11.85 -2.78
N SER A 131 -14.99 12.82 -3.69
CA SER A 131 -16.25 13.24 -4.30
C SER A 131 -16.71 12.24 -5.35
N PHE A 132 -18.02 11.99 -5.44
CA PHE A 132 -18.57 11.08 -6.44
C PHE A 132 -18.17 11.47 -7.87
N GLY A 133 -18.04 12.77 -8.18
CA GLY A 133 -17.59 13.23 -9.49
C GLY A 133 -16.15 12.80 -9.85
N ILE A 134 -15.24 12.65 -8.87
CA ILE A 134 -13.87 12.18 -9.13
C ILE A 134 -13.86 10.68 -9.41
N VAL A 135 -14.76 9.94 -8.77
CA VAL A 135 -14.90 8.49 -8.93
C VAL A 135 -16.10 8.11 -9.81
N ASN A 136 -16.52 9.00 -10.71
CA ASN A 136 -17.70 8.79 -11.56
C ASN A 136 -17.61 7.46 -12.36
N ARG A 137 -16.39 7.01 -12.67
CA ARG A 137 -16.11 5.71 -13.29
C ARG A 137 -16.72 4.51 -12.55
N PHE A 138 -16.97 4.62 -11.24
CA PHE A 138 -17.58 3.54 -10.48
C PHE A 138 -19.05 3.30 -10.85
N PHE A 139 -19.70 4.31 -11.46
CA PHE A 139 -21.13 4.29 -11.74
C PHE A 139 -21.41 4.02 -13.22
N ASP A 140 -22.37 3.13 -13.48
CA ASP A 140 -22.95 2.92 -14.81
C ASP A 140 -24.23 3.75 -14.94
N GLY A 141 -24.07 5.07 -15.02
CA GLY A 141 -25.17 6.01 -15.08
C GLY A 141 -24.76 7.43 -14.76
N ASN A 142 -25.72 8.36 -14.83
CA ASN A 142 -25.49 9.75 -14.46
C ASN A 142 -25.64 9.95 -12.94
N ILE A 143 -24.70 10.67 -12.34
CA ILE A 143 -24.66 11.03 -10.91
C ILE A 143 -24.57 12.56 -10.70
N ASP A 144 -24.94 13.36 -11.72
CA ASP A 144 -24.67 14.80 -11.76
C ASP A 144 -25.12 15.56 -10.51
N ASP A 145 -26.29 15.21 -9.96
CA ASP A 145 -26.86 15.84 -8.76
C ASP A 145 -26.02 15.61 -7.49
N LEU A 146 -25.18 14.57 -7.48
CA LEU A 146 -24.37 14.14 -6.34
C LEU A 146 -22.86 14.28 -6.61
N ASN A 147 -22.44 14.91 -7.71
CA ASN A 147 -21.03 15.03 -8.09
C ASN A 147 -20.13 15.61 -6.99
N ASN A 148 -20.64 16.57 -6.21
CA ASN A 148 -19.90 17.25 -5.15
C ASN A 148 -19.96 16.53 -3.80
N ASP A 149 -20.88 15.58 -3.65
CA ASP A 149 -21.03 14.80 -2.43
C ASP A 149 -19.84 13.86 -2.24
N ARG A 150 -19.49 13.60 -0.99
CA ARG A 150 -18.24 12.90 -0.64
C ARG A 150 -18.49 11.71 0.25
N PHE A 151 -17.67 10.68 0.09
CA PHE A 151 -17.65 9.48 0.92
C PHE A 151 -16.20 9.06 1.20
N SER A 152 -16.01 8.23 2.22
CA SER A 152 -14.70 7.64 2.60
C SER A 152 -14.75 6.11 2.66
N ARG A 153 -15.95 5.51 2.61
CA ARG A 153 -16.16 4.08 2.79
C ARG A 153 -17.27 3.59 1.90
N ILE A 154 -17.09 2.40 1.33
CA ILE A 154 -18.15 1.62 0.69
C ILE A 154 -18.39 0.37 1.54
N VAL A 155 -19.65 0.09 1.88
CA VAL A 155 -20.05 -1.08 2.67
C VAL A 155 -21.04 -1.91 1.86
N ILE A 156 -20.78 -3.21 1.79
CA ILE A 156 -21.75 -4.21 1.30
C ILE A 156 -22.16 -5.05 2.50
N ARG A 157 -23.47 -5.16 2.70
CA ARG A 157 -24.03 -5.88 3.83
C ARG A 157 -24.10 -7.38 3.58
N THR A 158 -24.19 -8.13 4.66
CA THR A 158 -24.40 -9.59 4.59
C THR A 158 -25.80 -9.94 4.11
N ASP A 159 -26.80 -9.21 4.60
CA ASP A 159 -28.24 -9.46 4.39
C ASP A 159 -28.83 -8.75 3.16
N ASP A 160 -28.17 -7.69 2.68
CA ASP A 160 -28.49 -7.03 1.41
C ASP A 160 -27.23 -6.93 0.50
N PRO A 161 -26.91 -8.00 -0.25
CA PRO A 161 -25.76 -8.02 -1.16
C PRO A 161 -26.02 -7.22 -2.46
N SER A 162 -27.26 -6.81 -2.72
CA SER A 162 -27.67 -6.10 -3.94
C SER A 162 -27.55 -4.58 -3.83
N THR A 163 -27.22 -4.09 -2.64
CA THR A 163 -27.04 -2.66 -2.35
C THR A 163 -25.65 -2.41 -1.80
N ALA A 164 -24.97 -1.42 -2.37
CA ALA A 164 -23.74 -0.86 -1.83
C ALA A 164 -24.05 0.48 -1.15
N TYR A 165 -23.54 0.64 0.06
CA TYR A 165 -23.70 1.84 0.86
C TYR A 165 -22.42 2.66 0.84
N PHE A 166 -22.50 3.92 0.44
CA PHE A 166 -21.38 4.85 0.51
C PHE A 166 -21.57 5.73 1.73
N ILE A 167 -20.54 5.84 2.55
CA ILE A 167 -20.61 6.51 3.84
C ILE A 167 -19.56 7.61 3.88
N ASN A 168 -20.00 8.80 4.28
CA ASN A 168 -19.10 9.84 4.75
C ASN A 168 -18.86 9.63 6.24
N ASP A 169 -17.70 9.09 6.62
CA ASP A 169 -17.45 8.78 8.04
C ASP A 169 -17.43 10.03 8.92
N ASP A 170 -17.10 11.22 8.38
CA ASP A 170 -17.04 12.47 9.16
C ASP A 170 -18.43 13.01 9.48
N THR A 171 -19.33 13.04 8.49
CA THR A 171 -20.68 13.61 8.64
C THR A 171 -21.76 12.58 8.91
N LYS A 172 -21.46 11.28 8.81
CA LYS A 172 -22.41 10.15 8.88
C LYS A 172 -23.48 10.19 7.79
N GLN A 173 -23.27 10.98 6.74
CA GLN A 173 -24.14 11.02 5.57
C GLN A 173 -24.03 9.68 4.81
N LEU A 174 -25.19 9.07 4.58
CA LEU A 174 -25.33 7.79 3.89
C LEU A 174 -25.83 7.98 2.46
N TYR A 175 -25.35 7.14 1.56
CA TYR A 175 -25.85 6.99 0.21
C TYR A 175 -26.00 5.50 -0.11
N SER A 176 -26.92 5.18 -1.00
CA SER A 176 -27.10 3.81 -1.51
C SER A 176 -27.01 3.79 -3.02
N ALA A 177 -26.42 2.73 -3.56
CA ALA A 177 -26.48 2.42 -4.98
C ALA A 177 -26.77 0.93 -5.17
N LYS A 178 -27.44 0.58 -6.26
CA LYS A 178 -27.66 -0.81 -6.64
C LYS A 178 -26.39 -1.40 -7.23
N VAL A 179 -26.10 -2.63 -6.88
CA VAL A 179 -24.95 -3.40 -7.37
C VAL A 179 -25.36 -4.82 -7.70
N ASN A 180 -24.68 -5.44 -8.65
CA ASN A 180 -24.91 -6.86 -8.97
C ASN A 180 -24.31 -7.74 -7.87
N GLU A 181 -25.00 -8.81 -7.48
CA GLU A 181 -24.47 -9.81 -6.53
C GLU A 181 -23.13 -10.41 -6.98
N SER A 182 -22.87 -10.49 -8.30
CA SER A 182 -21.59 -10.95 -8.84
C SER A 182 -20.40 -10.08 -8.40
N PHE A 183 -20.62 -8.80 -8.09
CA PHE A 183 -19.59 -7.91 -7.58
C PHE A 183 -19.09 -8.37 -6.21
N LYS A 184 -20.01 -8.70 -5.30
CA LYS A 184 -19.67 -9.23 -3.97
C LYS A 184 -18.84 -10.51 -4.11
N THR A 185 -19.27 -11.44 -4.95
CA THR A 185 -18.53 -12.70 -5.18
C THR A 185 -17.14 -12.44 -5.75
N SER A 186 -16.99 -11.46 -6.64
CA SER A 186 -15.69 -11.08 -7.20
C SER A 186 -14.74 -10.56 -6.13
N LEU A 187 -15.23 -9.70 -5.23
CA LEU A 187 -14.46 -9.19 -4.11
C LEU A 187 -14.11 -10.29 -3.09
N GLU A 188 -15.06 -11.14 -2.71
CA GLU A 188 -14.78 -12.28 -1.82
C GLU A 188 -13.79 -13.26 -2.45
N GLY A 189 -13.78 -13.38 -3.79
CA GLY A 189 -12.82 -14.20 -4.53
C GLY A 189 -11.37 -13.70 -4.48
N LEU A 190 -11.14 -12.43 -4.10
CA LEU A 190 -9.79 -11.89 -3.87
C LEU A 190 -9.21 -12.33 -2.52
N TYR A 191 -10.03 -12.94 -1.66
CA TYR A 191 -9.58 -13.38 -0.35
C TYR A 191 -8.57 -14.52 -0.46
N ALA A 192 -7.41 -14.33 0.16
CA ALA A 192 -6.40 -15.34 0.36
C ALA A 192 -5.87 -15.24 1.79
N ASP A 193 -5.85 -16.36 2.53
CA ASP A 193 -5.44 -16.40 3.94
C ASP A 193 -4.05 -15.79 4.21
N SER A 194 -3.15 -15.78 3.22
CA SER A 194 -1.81 -15.19 3.33
C SER A 194 -1.76 -13.67 3.23
N ASP A 195 -2.74 -13.05 2.58
CA ASP A 195 -2.74 -11.62 2.26
C ASP A 195 -3.69 -10.80 3.15
N PHE A 196 -4.50 -11.48 3.95
CA PHE A 196 -5.42 -10.90 4.91
C PHE A 196 -4.97 -11.23 6.34
N TYR A 197 -5.11 -10.26 7.24
CA TYR A 197 -4.72 -10.40 8.64
C TYR A 197 -5.84 -9.95 9.56
N GLU A 198 -5.93 -10.55 10.75
CA GLU A 198 -6.96 -10.22 11.73
C GLU A 198 -6.76 -8.82 12.31
N VAL A 199 -7.85 -8.07 12.41
CA VAL A 199 -7.88 -6.72 12.95
C VAL A 199 -9.02 -6.55 13.95
N GLU A 200 -8.81 -5.65 14.89
CA GLU A 200 -9.86 -5.18 15.80
C GLU A 200 -10.39 -3.84 15.37
N SER A 201 -11.70 -3.65 15.53
CA SER A 201 -12.33 -2.38 15.28
C SER A 201 -12.32 -1.51 16.54
N TYR A 202 -11.83 -0.28 16.43
CA TYR A 202 -11.82 0.71 17.51
C TYR A 202 -12.63 1.94 17.11
N ARG A 203 -13.38 2.46 18.10
CA ARG A 203 -14.17 3.67 17.94
C ARG A 203 -13.33 4.91 18.18
N GLY A 204 -13.12 5.68 17.13
CA GLY A 204 -12.56 7.03 17.21
C GLY A 204 -13.62 8.07 17.52
N LYS A 205 -13.19 9.34 17.63
CA LYS A 205 -14.11 10.47 17.84
C LYS A 205 -15.01 10.74 16.64
N THR A 206 -14.46 10.56 15.43
CA THR A 206 -15.15 10.89 14.17
C THR A 206 -15.40 9.67 13.32
N LYS A 207 -14.57 8.62 13.40
CA LYS A 207 -14.68 7.43 12.56
C LYS A 207 -14.27 6.16 13.28
N GLN A 208 -14.74 5.04 12.74
CA GLN A 208 -14.28 3.70 13.14
C GLN A 208 -13.00 3.36 12.38
N PHE A 209 -11.98 2.90 13.10
CA PHE A 209 -10.72 2.46 12.51
C PHE A 209 -10.40 1.01 12.91
N PHE A 210 -9.59 0.36 12.09
CA PHE A 210 -9.14 -1.01 12.33
C PHE A 210 -7.68 -1.00 12.76
N VAL A 211 -7.35 -1.81 13.74
CA VAL A 211 -6.00 -1.93 14.31
C VAL A 211 -5.57 -3.39 14.22
N GLU A 212 -4.34 -3.60 13.77
CA GLU A 212 -3.68 -4.90 13.74
C GLU A 212 -3.58 -5.51 15.16
N GLN A 213 -3.97 -6.77 15.32
CA GLN A 213 -3.78 -7.48 16.60
C GLN A 213 -2.34 -7.99 16.79
N ASP A 214 -1.69 -8.38 15.69
CA ASP A 214 -0.38 -9.05 15.70
C ASP A 214 0.73 -8.19 15.08
N ASN A 215 1.98 -8.57 15.35
CA ASN A 215 3.16 -7.96 14.73
C ASN A 215 3.15 -8.23 13.22
N LEU A 216 2.75 -7.24 12.42
CA LEU A 216 2.77 -7.30 10.97
C LEU A 216 4.17 -6.99 10.44
N ASN A 217 4.71 -7.86 9.58
CA ASN A 217 5.91 -7.53 8.80
C ASN A 217 5.52 -6.59 7.67
N VAL A 218 5.93 -5.32 7.79
CA VAL A 218 5.73 -4.31 6.74
C VAL A 218 6.94 -4.30 5.82
N GLU A 219 6.70 -4.37 4.50
CA GLU A 219 7.78 -4.27 3.52
C GLU A 219 8.40 -2.86 3.55
N GLN A 220 9.70 -2.77 3.87
CA GLN A 220 10.39 -1.50 3.93
C GLN A 220 10.69 -1.01 2.51
N SER A 221 9.97 0.01 2.06
CA SER A 221 10.24 0.65 0.77
C SER A 221 11.53 1.48 0.84
N ALA A 222 12.51 1.15 0.00
CA ALA A 222 13.70 1.97 -0.21
C ALA A 222 13.46 2.95 -1.36
N TYR A 223 13.57 4.24 -1.09
CA TYR A 223 13.41 5.28 -2.11
C TYR A 223 14.79 5.85 -2.48
N LEU A 224 15.19 5.67 -3.74
CA LEU A 224 16.22 6.49 -4.35
C LEU A 224 15.56 7.80 -4.78
N ILE A 225 15.85 8.88 -4.05
CA ILE A 225 15.40 10.22 -4.44
C ILE A 225 16.43 10.77 -5.43
N GLU A 226 16.10 10.73 -6.70
CA GLU A 226 16.82 11.51 -7.69
C GLU A 226 16.53 13.00 -7.46
N GLN A 227 17.58 13.79 -7.25
CA GLN A 227 17.43 15.23 -7.16
C GLN A 227 17.12 15.78 -8.55
N LEU A 228 15.86 16.12 -8.79
CA LEU A 228 15.45 16.77 -10.04
C LEU A 228 16.10 18.16 -10.11
N PRO A 229 16.73 18.53 -11.26
CA PRO A 229 17.35 19.84 -11.41
C PRO A 229 16.28 20.94 -11.35
N MET A 230 16.63 22.12 -10.82
CA MET A 230 15.69 23.26 -10.75
C MET A 230 15.05 23.60 -12.09
N SER A 231 15.78 23.46 -13.20
CA SER A 231 15.27 23.68 -14.56
C SER A 231 14.08 22.80 -14.92
N PHE A 232 13.96 21.59 -14.36
CA PHE A 232 12.80 20.71 -14.56
C PHE A 232 11.52 21.36 -14.00
N TYR A 233 11.59 21.91 -12.78
CA TYR A 233 10.44 22.59 -12.18
C TYR A 233 10.06 23.87 -12.94
N ILE A 234 11.05 24.65 -13.38
CA ILE A 234 10.77 25.88 -14.11
C ILE A 234 10.08 25.56 -15.44
N THR A 235 10.55 24.53 -16.17
CA THR A 235 9.92 24.11 -17.45
C THR A 235 8.53 23.52 -17.29
N GLN A 236 8.26 22.84 -16.17
CA GLN A 236 6.97 22.22 -15.91
C GLN A 236 5.92 23.23 -15.39
N LEU A 237 6.33 24.24 -14.63
CA LEU A 237 5.42 25.19 -13.97
C LEU A 237 5.21 26.48 -14.77
N PHE A 238 6.15 26.88 -15.63
CA PHE A 238 6.07 28.12 -16.39
C PHE A 238 6.00 27.83 -17.90
N THR A 239 4.88 28.16 -18.51
CA THR A 239 4.60 27.98 -19.94
C THR A 239 5.33 28.97 -20.84
N ASN A 240 5.99 29.99 -20.27
CA ASN A 240 6.66 31.04 -21.03
C ASN A 240 8.06 31.28 -20.45
N GLN A 241 9.05 30.60 -21.02
CA GLN A 241 10.46 30.88 -20.79
C GLN A 241 11.03 31.45 -22.08
N SER A 242 10.87 32.77 -22.22
CA SER A 242 11.54 33.62 -23.20
C SER A 242 12.52 34.53 -22.49
#